data_AF-A0A932UAP0-F1
#
_entry.id   AF-A0A932UAP0-F1
#
_cell.length_a   1.000
_cell.length_b   1.000
_cell.length_c   1.000
_cell.angle_alpha   90.00
_cell.angle_beta   90.00
_cell.angle_gamma   90.00
#
_symmetry.space_group_name_H-M   'P 1'
#
loop_
_entity.id
_entity.type
_entity.pdbx_description
1 polymer ?
#
loop_
_entity_poly.entity_id
_entity_poly.type
_entity_poly.pdbx_seq_one_letter_code
_entity_poly.pdbx_strand_id
1 'polypeptide(L)'
;MHQSRLKHLRTAVASAGIGFTVAILISVFAPLTQAGWNPARDLGPRIVAFALGWGPIAIPGPRWEVLVYVVGPLAGGPLGAWLYDRLLRPVLQPVPPVGEEHS
;
A
#
# COMPACT_ATOMS: atom_id res chain seq x y z
N MET A 1 12.09 -29.47 8.23
CA MET A 1 10.86 -29.00 8.91
C MET A 1 11.01 -27.66 9.64
N HIS A 2 12.18 -27.28 10.18
CA HIS A 2 12.35 -26.00 10.90
C HIS A 2 12.30 -24.77 9.95
N GLN A 3 12.95 -24.86 8.79
CA GLN A 3 13.06 -23.77 7.81
C GLN A 3 11.74 -23.37 7.15
N SER A 4 10.80 -24.31 6.97
CA SER A 4 9.47 -23.99 6.40
C SER A 4 8.63 -23.17 7.38
N ARG A 5 8.70 -23.48 8.68
CA ARG A 5 7.97 -22.76 9.73
C ARG A 5 8.46 -21.30 9.85
N LEU A 6 9.77 -21.08 9.77
CA LEU A 6 10.37 -19.74 9.83
C LEU A 6 9.94 -18.85 8.65
N LYS A 7 9.89 -19.40 7.43
CA LYS A 7 9.39 -18.66 6.26
C LYS A 7 7.95 -18.22 6.46
N HIS A 8 7.08 -19.10 6.95
CA HIS A 8 5.67 -18.77 7.19
C HIS A 8 5.50 -17.73 8.30
N LEU A 9 6.29 -17.83 9.38
CA LEU A 9 6.31 -16.81 10.45
C LEU A 9 6.74 -15.44 9.93
N ARG A 10 7.80 -15.37 9.12
CA ARG A 10 8.27 -14.10 8.52
C ARG A 10 7.21 -13.48 7.63
N THR A 11 6.56 -14.28 6.77
CA THR A 11 5.47 -13.79 5.91
C THR A 11 4.28 -13.31 6.74
N ALA A 12 3.91 -14.02 7.82
CA ALA A 12 2.82 -13.62 8.70
C ALA A 12 3.10 -12.31 9.45
N VAL A 13 4.32 -12.13 9.95
CA VAL A 13 4.75 -10.88 10.60
C VAL A 13 4.74 -9.73 9.60
N ALA A 14 5.24 -9.97 8.37
CA ALA A 14 5.24 -8.96 7.31
C ALA A 14 3.81 -8.55 6.91
N SER A 15 2.90 -9.51 6.70
CA SER A 15 1.51 -9.22 6.33
C SER A 15 0.75 -8.49 7.45
N ALA A 16 0.94 -8.91 8.70
CA ALA A 16 0.40 -8.20 9.86
C ALA A 16 0.94 -6.76 9.94
N GLY A 17 2.25 -6.56 9.76
CA GLY A 17 2.87 -5.24 9.77
C GLY A 17 2.31 -4.30 8.71
N ILE A 18 2.10 -4.81 7.49
CA ILE A 18 1.45 -4.04 6.42
C ILE A 18 0.01 -3.68 6.82
N GLY A 19 -0.75 -4.65 7.34
CA GLY A 19 -2.13 -4.43 7.78
C GLY A 19 -2.25 -3.35 8.86
N PHE A 20 -1.43 -3.42 9.91
CA PHE A 20 -1.39 -2.41 10.97
C PHE A 20 -0.98 -1.03 10.44
N THR A 21 0.00 -0.98 9.54
CA THR A 21 0.43 0.28 8.91
C THR A 21 -0.74 0.94 8.18
N VAL A 22 -1.45 0.18 7.35
CA VAL A 22 -2.62 0.67 6.61
C VAL A 22 -3.74 1.09 7.57
N ALA A 23 -4.00 0.32 8.64
CA ALA A 23 -5.03 0.64 9.63
C ALA A 23 -4.76 1.97 10.35
N ILE A 24 -3.52 2.22 10.76
CA ILE A 24 -3.11 3.48 11.40
C ILE A 24 -3.28 4.63 10.42
N LEU A 25 -2.79 4.47 9.19
CA LEU A 25 -2.90 5.51 8.17
C LEU A 25 -4.38 5.84 7.87
N ILE A 26 -5.25 4.84 7.70
CA ILE A 26 -6.69 5.06 7.48
C ILE A 26 -7.31 5.81 8.67
N SER A 27 -6.99 5.42 9.89
CA SER A 27 -7.54 6.05 11.11
C SER A 27 -7.24 7.55 11.17
N VAL A 28 -6.10 7.98 10.62
CA VAL A 28 -5.68 9.39 10.63
C VAL A 28 -6.14 10.15 9.39
N PHE A 29 -6.01 9.56 8.19
CA PHE A 29 -6.19 10.28 6.92
C PHE A 29 -7.55 10.07 6.26
N ALA A 30 -8.33 9.05 6.64
CA ALA A 30 -9.65 8.82 6.06
C ALA A 30 -10.63 10.00 6.22
N PRO A 31 -10.65 10.74 7.34
CA PRO A 31 -11.50 11.93 7.45
C PRO A 31 -11.17 13.04 6.44
N LEU A 32 -9.95 13.06 5.90
CA LEU A 32 -9.49 14.09 4.97
C LEU A 32 -9.73 13.68 3.51
N THR A 33 -9.35 12.46 3.15
CA THR A 33 -9.31 12.00 1.75
C THR A 33 -9.77 10.56 1.58
N GLN A 34 -10.47 9.99 2.56
CA GLN A 34 -10.88 8.58 2.58
C GLN A 34 -9.72 7.57 2.49
N ALA A 35 -8.46 8.05 2.59
CA ALA A 35 -7.26 7.22 2.48
C ALA A 35 -7.21 6.39 1.17
N GLY A 36 -7.60 7.00 0.05
CA GLY A 36 -7.64 6.38 -1.29
C GLY A 36 -6.26 6.16 -1.92
N TRP A 37 -5.38 5.37 -1.29
CA TRP A 37 -4.00 5.14 -1.78
C TRP A 37 -3.85 4.00 -2.79
N ASN A 38 -4.96 3.39 -3.23
CA ASN A 38 -4.93 2.30 -4.18
C ASN A 38 -5.85 2.65 -5.37
N PRO A 39 -5.27 2.92 -6.57
CA PRO A 39 -6.05 3.25 -7.75
C PRO A 39 -7.10 2.21 -8.10
N ALA A 40 -6.82 0.91 -7.95
CA ALA A 40 -7.77 -0.16 -8.25
C ALA A 40 -8.94 -0.20 -7.25
N ARG A 41 -8.67 0.08 -5.96
CA ARG A 41 -9.68 0.16 -4.89
C ARG A 41 -10.68 1.31 -5.09
N ASP A 42 -10.30 2.33 -5.85
CA ASP A 42 -11.16 3.46 -6.17
C ASP A 42 -11.78 3.37 -7.58
N LEU A 43 -10.96 3.15 -8.61
CA LEU A 43 -11.42 3.11 -10.01
C LEU A 43 -12.38 1.95 -10.29
N GLY A 44 -12.14 0.76 -9.73
CA GLY A 44 -12.97 -0.43 -10.00
C GLY A 44 -14.45 -0.19 -9.67
N PRO A 45 -14.79 0.14 -8.42
CA PRO A 45 -16.16 0.48 -8.03
C PRO A 45 -16.74 1.67 -8.80
N ARG A 46 -15.93 2.68 -9.15
CA ARG A 46 -16.37 3.84 -9.93
C ARG A 46 -16.75 3.51 -11.36
N ILE A 47 -15.98 2.67 -12.04
CA ILE A 47 -16.30 2.23 -13.41
C ILE A 47 -17.64 1.49 -13.41
N VAL A 48 -17.86 0.61 -12.42
CA VAL A 48 -19.15 -0.09 -12.26
C VAL A 48 -20.28 0.90 -12.00
N ALA A 49 -20.12 1.84 -11.06
CA ALA A 49 -21.14 2.85 -10.77
C ALA A 49 -21.44 3.74 -11.99
N PHE A 50 -20.41 4.13 -12.74
CA PHE A 50 -20.57 4.91 -13.97
C PHE A 50 -21.37 4.13 -15.03
N ALA A 51 -21.06 2.84 -15.23
CA ALA A 51 -21.80 1.96 -16.13
C ALA A 51 -23.27 1.76 -15.70
N LEU A 52 -23.55 1.82 -14.40
CA LEU A 52 -24.91 1.78 -13.84
C LEU A 52 -25.64 3.14 -13.90
N GLY A 53 -25.08 4.13 -14.60
CA GLY A 53 -25.75 5.41 -14.87
C GLY A 53 -25.56 6.49 -13.79
N TRP A 54 -24.61 6.31 -12.85
CA TRP A 54 -24.35 7.31 -11.80
C TRP A 54 -23.61 8.54 -12.34
N GLY A 55 -23.08 8.47 -13.57
CA GLY A 55 -22.58 9.63 -14.31
C GLY A 55 -21.48 10.40 -13.56
N PRO A 56 -21.53 11.75 -13.50
CA PRO A 56 -20.50 12.59 -12.90
C PRO A 56 -20.19 12.31 -11.42
N ILE A 57 -21.15 11.73 -10.67
CA ILE A 57 -20.96 11.35 -9.27
C ILE A 57 -19.94 10.20 -9.16
N ALA A 58 -19.91 9.30 -10.15
CA ALA A 58 -18.94 8.21 -10.20
C ALA A 58 -17.59 8.69 -10.76
N ILE A 59 -17.60 9.30 -11.96
CA ILE A 59 -16.41 9.78 -12.67
C ILE A 59 -16.72 11.16 -13.28
N PRO A 60 -15.94 12.22 -12.97
CA PRO A 60 -14.69 12.24 -12.21
C PRO A 60 -14.87 12.23 -10.68
N GLY A 61 -16.11 12.22 -10.19
CA GLY A 61 -16.46 12.43 -8.79
C GLY A 61 -16.75 13.91 -8.48
N PRO A 62 -17.48 14.21 -7.38
CA PRO A 62 -17.93 15.57 -7.05
C PRO A 62 -16.83 16.62 -6.98
N ARG A 63 -15.60 16.23 -6.61
CA ARG A 63 -14.44 17.11 -6.46
C ARG A 63 -13.24 16.62 -7.25
N TRP A 64 -13.47 15.86 -8.32
CA TRP A 64 -12.40 15.25 -9.13
C TRP A 64 -11.51 14.29 -8.34
N GLU A 65 -12.10 13.57 -7.39
CA GLU A 65 -11.40 12.67 -6.48
C GLU A 65 -10.64 11.56 -7.21
N VAL A 66 -11.11 11.16 -8.41
CA VAL A 66 -10.41 10.19 -9.27
C VAL A 66 -8.98 10.63 -9.55
N LEU A 67 -8.71 11.92 -9.75
CA LEU A 67 -7.34 12.40 -9.98
C LEU A 67 -6.48 12.20 -8.74
N VAL A 68 -7.01 12.52 -7.57
CA VAL A 68 -6.29 12.39 -6.29
C VAL A 68 -5.97 10.91 -6.00
N TYR A 69 -6.94 10.02 -6.18
CA TYR A 69 -6.82 8.60 -5.83
C TYR A 69 -6.11 7.75 -6.88
N VAL A 70 -5.90 8.28 -8.08
CA VAL A 70 -5.13 7.62 -9.15
C VAL A 70 -3.74 8.22 -9.28
N VAL A 71 -3.63 9.52 -9.53
CA VAL A 71 -2.35 10.16 -9.81
C VAL A 71 -1.49 10.23 -8.55
N GLY A 72 -2.10 10.56 -7.40
CA GLY A 72 -1.39 10.65 -6.12
C GLY A 72 -0.65 9.35 -5.78
N PRO A 73 -1.31 8.19 -5.75
CA PRO A 73 -0.65 6.91 -5.46
C PRO A 73 0.34 6.46 -6.53
N LEU A 74 0.03 6.69 -7.82
CA LEU A 74 0.94 6.33 -8.91
C LEU A 74 2.24 7.13 -8.88
N ALA A 75 2.21 8.37 -8.38
CA ALA A 75 3.42 9.16 -8.15
C ALA A 75 4.08 8.85 -6.80
N GLY A 76 3.28 8.77 -5.74
CA GLY A 76 3.75 8.62 -4.36
C GLY A 76 4.37 7.26 -4.05
N GLY A 77 3.84 6.18 -4.64
CA GLY A 77 4.38 4.82 -4.44
C GLY A 77 5.84 4.69 -4.92
N PRO A 78 6.14 5.00 -6.19
CA PRO A 78 7.51 5.00 -6.70
C PRO A 78 8.42 6.00 -5.98
N LEU A 79 7.92 7.19 -5.64
CA LEU A 79 8.68 8.18 -4.88
C LEU A 79 9.06 7.63 -3.50
N GLY A 80 8.12 7.02 -2.77
CA GLY A 80 8.37 6.41 -1.47
C GLY A 80 9.40 5.27 -1.55
N ALA A 81 9.32 4.42 -2.57
CA ALA A 81 10.31 3.37 -2.82
C ALA A 81 11.70 3.96 -3.08
N TRP A 82 11.78 5.01 -3.89
CA TRP A 82 13.03 5.72 -4.16
C TRP A 82 13.62 6.35 -2.88
N LEU A 83 12.80 6.98 -2.04
CA LEU A 83 13.25 7.51 -0.74
C LEU A 83 13.76 6.38 0.17
N TYR A 84 13.06 5.24 0.23
CA TYR A 84 13.50 4.08 1.00
C TYR A 84 14.88 3.61 0.56
N ASP A 85 15.09 3.44 -0.76
CA ASP A 85 16.37 2.96 -1.31
C ASP A 85 17.53 3.93 -1.06
N ARG A 86 17.26 5.24 -1.02
CA ARG A 86 18.29 6.27 -0.85
C ARG A 86 18.60 6.59 0.60
N LEU A 87 17.60 6.56 1.48
CA LEU A 87 17.73 7.07 2.84
C LEU A 87 17.76 5.97 3.90
N LEU A 88 16.97 4.90 3.72
CA LEU A 88 16.83 3.84 4.73
C LEU A 88 17.69 2.63 4.40
N ARG A 89 17.62 2.14 3.17
CA ARG A 89 18.33 0.92 2.77
C ARG A 89 19.85 0.95 3.06
N PRO A 90 20.58 2.08 2.88
CA PRO A 90 22.02 2.12 3.16
C PRO A 90 22.38 2.02 4.65
N VAL A 91 21.47 2.39 5.56
CA VAL A 91 21.71 2.35 7.02
C VAL A 91 21.25 1.05 7.66
N LEU A 92 20.45 0.25 6.96
CA LEU A 92 19.97 -1.04 7.45
C LEU A 92 21.04 -2.11 7.27
N GLN A 93 21.25 -2.92 8.31
CA GLN A 93 22.13 -4.08 8.24
C GLN A 93 21.52 -5.11 7.27
N PRO A 94 22.34 -5.77 6.41
CA PRO A 94 21.88 -6.89 5.63
C PRO A 94 21.30 -7.96 6.56
N VAL A 95 20.09 -8.44 6.26
CA VAL A 95 19.55 -9.58 6.99
C VAL A 95 20.40 -10.80 6.65
N PRO A 96 21.10 -11.43 7.60
CA PRO A 96 21.94 -12.58 7.32
C PRO A 96 21.12 -13.70 6.70
N PRO A 97 21.71 -14.49 5.80
CA PRO A 97 21.04 -15.63 5.18
C PRO A 97 20.59 -16.61 6.27
N VAL A 98 19.37 -17.12 6.13
CA VAL A 98 18.82 -18.08 7.10
C VAL A 98 19.57 -19.40 6.96
N GLY A 99 20.47 -19.69 7.90
CA GLY A 99 21.23 -20.94 7.94
C GLY A 99 22.73 -20.82 8.28
N GLU A 100 23.28 -19.60 8.43
CA GLU A 100 24.71 -19.38 8.71
C GLU A 100 24.99 -19.03 10.19
N GLU A 101 24.30 -19.66 11.14
CA GLU A 101 24.78 -19.65 12.54
C GLU A 101 25.63 -20.91 12.78
N HIS A 102 26.95 -20.71 12.89
CA HIS A 102 27.96 -21.62 13.44
C HIS A 102 27.98 -23.06 12.87
N SER A 103 28.77 -23.27 11.81
CA SER A 103 29.52 -24.52 11.62
C SER A 103 30.95 -24.34 12.12
#